data_AF-A0A398BH09-F1
#
_entry.id   AF-A0A398BH09-F1
#
_cell.length_a   1.000
_cell.length_b   1.000
_cell.length_c   1.000
_cell.angle_alpha   90.00
_cell.angle_beta   90.00
_cell.angle_gamma   90.00
#
_symmetry.space_group_name_H-M   'P 1'
#
loop_
_entity.id
_entity.type
_entity.pdbx_description
1 polymer ?
#
loop_
_entity_poly.entity_id
_entity_poly.type
_entity_poly.pdbx_seq_one_letter_code
_entity_poly.pdbx_strand_id
1 'polypeptide(L)'
;MTLTQTEIDAIRARTEAATEGPWEPASLANGYVIAVGEFSVVASVIEYDDNGDIHTTLTQNHENNRQFIAHARQDVPKLLDEIQRLKDILFLEQAEYLEMKRKKNEALAEIERLNGIVELANRAAVSAIAMLGKRGATE
;
A
#
# COMPACT_ATOMS: atom_id res chain seq x y z
N MET A 1 13.40 3.81 -4.00
CA MET A 1 14.18 2.66 -3.52
C MET A 1 13.32 1.93 -2.51
N THR A 2 13.29 0.59 -2.47
CA THR A 2 12.48 -0.13 -1.48
C THR A 2 13.01 0.12 -0.07
N LEU A 3 12.15 0.53 0.84
CA LEU A 3 12.52 0.78 2.23
C LEU A 3 12.71 -0.56 2.98
N THR A 4 13.81 -0.69 3.74
CA THR A 4 14.11 -1.95 4.46
C THR A 4 13.33 -2.06 5.76
N GLN A 5 13.10 -3.30 6.24
CA GLN A 5 12.43 -3.52 7.54
C GLN A 5 13.17 -2.81 8.68
N THR A 6 14.50 -2.85 8.70
CA THR A 6 15.32 -2.16 9.71
C THR A 6 15.17 -0.64 9.67
N GLU A 7 14.95 -0.04 8.49
CA GLU A 7 14.62 1.40 8.39
C GLU A 7 13.21 1.68 8.90
N ILE A 8 12.22 0.84 8.55
CA ILE A 8 10.83 0.94 9.03
C ILE A 8 10.79 0.83 10.56
N ASP A 9 11.51 -0.12 11.15
CA ASP A 9 11.60 -0.33 12.60
C ASP A 9 12.29 0.84 13.30
N ALA A 10 13.32 1.44 12.68
CA ALA A 10 14.00 2.62 13.23
C ALA A 10 13.12 3.88 13.19
N ILE A 11 12.34 4.07 12.11
CA ILE A 11 11.35 5.15 11.98
C ILE A 11 10.23 4.96 13.01
N ARG A 12 9.73 3.72 13.13
CA ARG A 12 8.76 3.31 14.14
C ARG A 12 9.24 3.63 15.55
N ALA A 13 10.43 3.19 15.93
CA ALA A 13 10.99 3.43 17.26
C ALA A 13 11.15 4.93 17.58
N ARG A 14 11.51 5.78 16.60
CA ARG A 14 11.50 7.24 16.77
C ARG A 14 10.09 7.81 16.99
N THR A 15 9.09 7.23 16.33
CA THR A 15 7.69 7.66 16.42
C THR A 15 7.06 7.23 17.74
N GLU A 16 7.33 6.01 18.19
CA GLU A 16 6.81 5.42 19.44
C GLU A 16 7.54 5.91 20.70
N ALA A 17 8.75 6.47 20.57
CA ALA A 17 9.46 7.12 21.67
C ALA A 17 9.09 8.61 21.83
N ALA A 18 8.64 9.28 20.77
CA ALA A 18 8.20 10.67 20.81
C ALA A 18 6.87 10.81 21.57
N THR A 19 6.61 11.97 22.16
CA THR A 19 5.34 12.24 22.86
C THR A 19 4.18 12.26 21.87
N GLU A 20 3.02 11.71 22.24
CA GLU A 20 1.85 11.68 21.38
C GLU A 20 1.43 13.11 20.91
N GLY A 21 0.80 13.16 19.73
CA GLY A 21 0.29 14.41 19.15
C GLY A 21 -1.17 14.70 19.52
N PRO A 22 -1.70 15.88 19.13
CA PRO A 22 -1.08 16.90 18.29
C PRO A 22 -0.04 17.74 19.04
N TRP A 23 0.98 18.22 18.32
CA TRP A 23 1.92 19.23 18.82
C TRP A 23 1.53 20.59 18.26
N GLU A 24 1.31 21.57 19.12
CA GLU A 24 0.92 22.92 18.70
C GLU A 24 2.15 23.82 18.44
N PRO A 25 2.14 24.64 17.38
CA PRO A 25 3.22 25.60 17.09
C PRO A 25 3.11 26.84 17.98
N ALA A 26 3.28 26.66 19.28
CA ALA A 26 3.48 27.76 20.21
C ALA A 26 4.81 28.48 19.90
N SER A 27 4.80 29.81 19.92
CA SER A 27 6.04 30.59 20.07
C SER A 27 5.88 31.79 20.98
N LEU A 28 7.00 32.21 21.56
CA LEU A 28 7.07 33.09 22.71
C LEU A 28 7.67 34.45 22.32
N ALA A 29 7.41 35.48 23.13
CA ALA A 29 7.93 36.84 22.92
C ALA A 29 9.47 36.92 22.87
N ASN A 30 10.15 35.84 23.25
CA ASN A 30 11.59 35.68 23.29
C ASN A 30 12.05 34.29 22.77
N GLY A 31 11.27 33.63 21.89
CA GLY A 31 11.73 32.41 21.22
C GLY A 31 10.73 31.69 20.29
N TYR A 32 11.19 31.42 19.06
CA TYR A 32 10.72 30.37 18.13
C TYR A 32 11.98 29.63 17.61
N VAL A 33 11.96 28.30 17.47
CA VAL A 33 13.17 27.52 17.10
C VAL A 33 12.92 26.51 15.99
N ILE A 34 13.18 26.93 14.74
CA ILE A 34 13.56 26.10 13.57
C ILE A 34 14.12 27.03 12.47
N ALA A 35 15.16 26.68 11.69
CA ALA A 35 16.17 25.63 11.83
C ALA A 35 17.37 25.88 10.88
N VAL A 36 18.51 25.21 11.16
CA VAL A 36 19.70 25.00 10.29
C VAL A 36 20.61 26.21 9.99
N GLY A 37 21.93 26.04 10.25
CA GLY A 37 22.99 26.82 9.58
C GLY A 37 24.12 27.33 10.50
N GLU A 38 25.30 26.68 10.43
CA GLU A 38 26.65 27.01 10.95
C GLU A 38 26.86 27.53 12.39
N PHE A 39 25.92 28.25 13.03
CA PHE A 39 26.11 28.88 14.34
C PHE A 39 25.14 28.38 15.42
N SER A 40 25.71 27.60 16.34
CA SER A 40 25.29 27.39 17.74
C SER A 40 23.86 26.90 18.07
N VAL A 41 23.80 25.62 18.49
CA VAL A 41 23.08 25.07 19.67
C VAL A 41 22.29 26.13 20.48
N VAL A 42 20.98 25.98 20.70
CA VAL A 42 20.35 24.95 21.56
C VAL A 42 19.08 24.34 20.93
N ALA A 43 18.85 23.05 21.20
CA ALA A 43 17.55 22.40 21.04
C ALA A 43 16.84 22.32 22.40
N SER A 44 15.61 22.82 22.48
CA SER A 44 14.71 22.58 23.60
C SER A 44 13.29 22.48 23.07
N VAL A 45 12.64 21.35 23.33
CA VAL A 45 11.18 21.29 23.35
C VAL A 45 10.75 22.01 24.62
N ILE A 46 9.68 22.80 24.55
CA ILE A 46 9.10 23.47 25.72
C ILE A 46 7.90 22.64 26.14
N GLU A 47 8.11 21.74 27.10
CA GLU A 47 7.02 21.11 27.82
C GLU A 47 6.52 22.08 28.89
N TYR A 48 5.21 22.31 28.89
CA TYR A 48 4.48 22.90 29.99
C TYR A 48 4.02 21.79 30.92
N ASP A 49 4.00 22.04 32.23
CA ASP A 49 3.31 21.15 33.18
C ASP A 49 1.78 21.40 33.17
N ASP A 50 1.03 20.65 33.98
CA ASP A 50 -0.43 20.80 34.12
C ASP A 50 -0.87 22.19 34.63
N ASN A 51 0.06 23.01 35.14
CA ASN A 51 -0.18 24.37 35.63
C ASN A 51 0.20 25.46 34.59
N GLY A 52 0.90 25.10 33.52
CA GLY A 52 1.41 26.02 32.50
C GLY A 52 2.82 26.56 32.77
N ASP A 53 3.57 25.99 33.71
CA ASP A 53 4.96 26.39 33.98
C ASP A 53 5.95 25.75 32.99
N ILE A 54 6.95 26.52 32.57
CA ILE A 54 7.95 26.09 31.57
C ILE A 54 9.09 25.32 32.26
N HIS A 55 9.20 24.02 31.98
CA HIS A 55 10.33 23.21 32.45
C HIS A 55 11.47 23.16 31.42
N THR A 56 12.53 23.94 31.67
CA THR A 56 13.78 23.95 30.87
C THR A 56 14.73 22.77 31.16
N THR A 57 14.30 21.80 31.98
CA THR A 57 15.05 20.57 32.23
C THR A 57 14.92 19.64 31.02
N LEU A 58 16.05 19.19 30.45
CA LEU A 58 16.04 18.22 29.34
C LEU A 58 15.49 16.86 29.82
N THR A 59 14.20 16.62 29.59
CA THR A 59 13.53 15.34 29.88
C THR A 59 13.91 14.29 28.83
N GLN A 60 13.64 13.00 29.11
CA GLN A 60 13.79 11.95 28.09
C GLN A 60 12.84 12.21 26.91
N ASN A 61 11.67 12.79 27.15
CA ASN A 61 10.71 13.20 26.14
C ASN A 61 11.30 14.28 25.21
N HIS A 62 11.96 15.31 25.76
CA HIS A 62 12.65 16.34 24.96
C HIS A 62 13.69 15.74 24.03
N GLU A 63 14.47 14.76 24.50
CA GLU A 63 15.44 14.05 23.65
C GLU A 63 14.75 13.20 22.57
N ASN A 64 13.71 12.43 22.92
CA ASN A 64 12.97 11.60 21.97
C ASN A 64 12.33 12.44 20.86
N ASN A 65 11.67 13.54 21.24
CA ASN A 65 11.07 14.50 20.32
C ASN A 65 12.12 15.18 19.44
N ARG A 66 13.26 15.58 20.00
CA ARG A 66 14.41 16.11 19.24
C ARG A 66 14.90 15.11 18.21
N GLN A 67 15.02 13.83 18.57
CA GLN A 67 15.45 12.76 17.66
C GLN A 67 14.43 12.50 16.55
N PHE A 68 13.13 12.50 16.85
CA PHE A 68 12.06 12.38 15.85
C PHE A 68 12.09 13.55 14.85
N ILE A 69 12.11 14.80 15.33
CA ILE A 69 12.17 16.00 14.48
C ILE A 69 13.44 16.01 13.61
N ALA A 70 14.60 15.66 14.18
CA ALA A 70 15.88 15.68 13.47
C ALA A 70 15.95 14.67 12.31
N HIS A 71 15.23 13.55 12.39
CA HIS A 71 15.17 12.53 11.34
C HIS A 71 13.97 12.70 10.39
N ALA A 72 12.95 13.47 10.77
CA ALA A 72 11.72 13.63 9.98
C ALA A 72 11.98 14.09 8.53
N ARG A 73 13.04 14.87 8.27
CA ARG A 73 13.36 15.35 6.92
C ARG A 73 13.99 14.27 6.02
N GLN A 74 14.44 13.16 6.59
CA GLN A 74 14.98 11.97 5.91
C GLN A 74 13.93 10.85 5.88
N ASP A 75 13.20 10.67 6.98
CA ASP A 75 12.20 9.63 7.18
C ASP A 75 10.93 9.87 6.34
N VAL A 76 10.37 11.09 6.36
CA VAL A 76 9.12 11.38 5.64
C VAL A 76 9.27 11.23 4.12
N PRO A 77 10.33 11.73 3.45
CA PRO A 77 10.53 11.45 2.02
C PRO A 77 10.67 9.96 1.72
N LYS A 78 11.43 9.20 2.54
CA LYS A 78 11.57 7.75 2.39
C LYS A 78 10.24 7.00 2.47
N LEU A 79 9.37 7.39 3.41
CA LEU A 79 8.02 6.84 3.54
C LEU A 79 7.14 7.20 2.34
N LEU A 80 7.21 8.43 1.84
CA LEU A 80 6.42 8.87 0.68
C LEU A 80 6.85 8.15 -0.61
N ASP A 81 8.15 7.99 -0.84
CA ASP A 81 8.71 7.22 -1.97
C ASP A 81 8.25 5.75 -1.92
N GLU A 82 8.26 5.13 -0.73
CA GLU A 82 7.82 3.75 -0.54
C GLU A 82 6.30 3.59 -0.71
N ILE A 83 5.50 4.55 -0.20
CA ILE A 83 4.05 4.59 -0.41
C ILE A 83 3.72 4.74 -1.90
N GLN A 84 4.47 5.53 -2.66
CA GLN A 84 4.29 5.64 -4.11
C GLN A 84 4.65 4.33 -4.81
N ARG A 85 5.83 3.76 -4.51
CA ARG A 85 6.28 2.46 -5.04
C ARG A 85 5.25 1.34 -4.82
N LEU A 86 4.64 1.29 -3.63
CA LEU A 86 3.62 0.29 -3.29
C LEU A 86 2.30 0.52 -4.05
N LYS A 87 1.89 1.78 -4.26
CA LYS A 87 0.72 2.12 -5.10
C LYS A 87 0.94 1.73 -6.56
N ASP A 88 2.13 1.99 -7.09
CA ASP A 88 2.47 1.67 -8.49
C ASP A 88 2.42 0.17 -8.74
N ILE A 89 2.97 -0.64 -7.82
CA ILE A 89 2.89 -2.12 -7.89
C ILE A 89 1.45 -2.60 -7.77
N LEU A 90 0.69 -2.11 -6.78
CA LEU A 90 -0.71 -2.49 -6.59
C LEU A 90 -1.59 -2.15 -7.80
N PHE A 91 -1.27 -1.06 -8.52
CA PHE A 91 -1.94 -0.71 -9.77
C PHE A 91 -1.60 -1.68 -10.91
N LEU A 92 -0.33 -2.06 -11.05
CA LEU A 92 0.12 -3.04 -12.06
C LEU A 92 -0.50 -4.43 -11.82
N GLU A 93 -0.47 -4.92 -10.58
CA GLU A 93 -1.07 -6.22 -10.20
C GLU A 93 -2.59 -6.24 -10.48
N GLN A 94 -3.30 -5.13 -10.23
CA GLN A 94 -4.71 -5.00 -10.57
C GLN A 94 -4.95 -5.03 -12.09
N ALA A 95 -4.11 -4.37 -12.88
CA ALA A 95 -4.20 -4.40 -14.34
C ALA A 95 -3.97 -5.81 -14.91
N GLU A 96 -2.94 -6.51 -14.44
CA GLU A 96 -2.66 -7.90 -14.83
C GLU A 96 -3.78 -8.86 -14.42
N TYR A 97 -4.29 -8.73 -13.19
CA TYR A 97 -5.44 -9.51 -12.71
C TYR A 97 -6.69 -9.31 -13.57
N LEU A 98 -7.00 -8.07 -13.95
CA LEU A 98 -8.13 -7.76 -14.81
C LEU A 98 -7.94 -8.33 -16.24
N GLU A 99 -6.73 -8.28 -16.79
CA GLU A 99 -6.46 -8.85 -18.11
C GLU A 99 -6.50 -10.38 -18.11
N MET A 100 -5.96 -11.03 -17.07
CA MET A 100 -6.08 -12.47 -16.85
C MET A 100 -7.55 -12.88 -16.69
N LYS A 101 -8.34 -12.11 -15.94
CA LYS A 101 -9.79 -12.34 -15.75
C LYS A 101 -10.56 -12.21 -17.07
N ARG A 102 -10.21 -11.24 -17.91
CA ARG A 102 -10.75 -11.10 -19.29
C ARG A 102 -10.43 -12.35 -20.12
N LYS A 103 -9.15 -12.72 -20.24
CA LYS A 103 -8.68 -13.90 -20.98
C LYS A 103 -9.35 -15.20 -20.52
N LYS A 104 -9.53 -15.37 -19.20
CA LYS A 104 -10.26 -16.51 -18.62
C LYS A 104 -11.72 -16.55 -19.08
N ASN A 105 -12.43 -15.42 -19.04
CA ASN A 105 -13.84 -15.36 -19.44
C ASN A 105 -14.01 -15.62 -20.94
N GLU A 106 -13.11 -15.11 -21.78
CA GLU A 106 -13.07 -15.37 -23.23
C GLU A 106 -12.85 -16.86 -23.53
N ALA A 107 -11.91 -17.51 -22.82
CA ALA A 107 -11.68 -18.95 -22.94
C ALA A 107 -12.88 -19.79 -22.48
N LEU A 108 -13.59 -19.39 -21.42
CA LEU A 108 -14.81 -20.08 -20.96
C LEU A 108 -15.94 -20.00 -22.00
N ALA A 109 -16.18 -18.82 -22.58
CA ALA A 109 -17.18 -18.64 -23.62
C ALA A 109 -16.86 -19.47 -24.89
N GLU A 110 -15.58 -19.62 -25.25
CA GLU A 110 -15.15 -20.48 -26.36
C GLU A 110 -15.35 -21.97 -26.05
N ILE A 111 -15.09 -22.41 -24.81
CA ILE A 111 -15.38 -23.79 -24.37
C ILE A 111 -16.89 -24.08 -24.45
N GLU A 112 -17.75 -23.16 -24.00
CA GLU A 112 -19.20 -23.28 -24.12
C GLU A 112 -19.66 -23.37 -25.60
N ARG A 113 -19.09 -22.52 -26.47
CA ARG A 113 -19.36 -22.53 -27.92
C ARG A 113 -18.96 -23.87 -28.56
N LEU A 114 -17.77 -24.39 -28.23
CA LEU A 114 -17.26 -25.66 -28.75
C LEU A 114 -18.10 -26.86 -28.26
N ASN A 115 -18.49 -26.87 -26.98
CA ASN A 115 -19.38 -27.90 -26.43
C ASN A 115 -20.72 -27.95 -27.19
N GLY A 116 -21.35 -26.79 -27.43
CA GLY A 116 -22.59 -26.72 -28.22
C GLY A 116 -22.45 -27.27 -29.64
N ILE A 117 -21.31 -27.05 -30.30
CA ILE A 117 -21.01 -27.62 -31.63
C ILE A 117 -20.86 -29.15 -31.55
N VAL A 118 -20.17 -29.67 -30.53
CA VAL A 118 -20.00 -31.12 -30.33
C VAL A 118 -21.36 -31.80 -30.05
N GLU A 119 -22.23 -31.19 -29.24
CA GLU A 119 -23.58 -31.72 -29.03
C GLU A 119 -24.46 -31.72 -30.29
N LEU A 120 -24.32 -30.72 -31.15
CA LEU A 120 -25.05 -30.66 -32.42
C LEU A 120 -24.53 -31.73 -33.39
N ALA A 121 -23.21 -31.90 -33.50
CA ALA A 121 -22.58 -32.93 -34.31
C ALA A 121 -22.98 -34.35 -33.86
N ASN A 122 -22.94 -34.61 -32.54
CA ASN A 122 -23.35 -35.89 -31.97
C ASN A 122 -24.83 -36.20 -32.26
N ARG A 123 -25.74 -35.23 -32.10
CA ARG A 123 -27.17 -35.38 -32.45
C ARG A 123 -27.37 -35.67 -33.94
N ALA A 124 -26.65 -34.99 -34.81
CA ALA A 124 -26.72 -35.23 -36.25
C ALA A 124 -26.22 -36.64 -36.63
N ALA A 125 -25.10 -37.09 -36.05
CA ALA A 125 -24.53 -38.42 -36.31
C ALA A 125 -25.48 -39.55 -35.87
N VAL A 126 -26.05 -39.47 -34.65
CA VAL A 126 -27.03 -40.44 -34.15
C VAL A 126 -28.27 -40.50 -35.04
N SER A 127 -28.76 -39.34 -35.51
CA SER A 127 -29.90 -39.27 -36.43
C SER A 127 -29.60 -39.93 -37.78
N ALA A 128 -28.42 -39.67 -38.36
CA ALA A 128 -28.00 -40.27 -39.63
C ALA A 128 -27.89 -41.81 -39.54
N ILE A 129 -27.30 -42.34 -38.47
CA ILE A 129 -27.23 -43.79 -38.20
C ILE A 129 -28.64 -44.40 -38.11
N ALA A 130 -29.56 -43.73 -37.41
CA ALA A 130 -30.95 -44.19 -37.28
C ALA A 130 -31.74 -44.16 -38.60
N MET A 131 -31.40 -43.27 -39.54
CA MET A 131 -31.97 -43.28 -40.89
C MET A 131 -31.43 -44.42 -41.76
N LEU A 132 -30.12 -44.68 -41.69
CA LEU A 132 -29.48 -45.77 -42.45
C LEU A 132 -30.00 -47.14 -42.00
N GLY A 133 -30.07 -47.38 -40.68
CA GLY A 133 -30.60 -48.62 -40.11
C GLY A 133 -32.06 -48.91 -40.47
N LYS A 134 -32.86 -47.87 -40.77
CA LYS A 134 -34.24 -48.04 -41.24
C LYS A 134 -34.36 -48.42 -42.72
N ARG A 135 -33.40 -48.03 -43.58
CA ARG A 135 -33.40 -48.43 -45.00
C ARG A 135 -33.03 -49.89 -45.19
N GLY A 136 -32.03 -50.37 -44.46
CA GLY A 136 -31.62 -51.79 -44.48
C GLY A 136 -32.60 -52.77 -43.82
N ALA A 137 -33.80 -52.32 -43.45
CA ALA A 137 -34.91 -53.13 -42.92
C ALA A 137 -36.16 -53.07 -43.82
N THR A 138 -36.02 -52.54 -45.04
CA THR A 138 -37.09 -52.37 -46.04
C THR A 138 -36.72 -52.92 -47.43
N GLU A 139 -35.64 -53.71 -47.50
CA GLU A 139 -35.17 -54.51 -48.64
C GLU A 139 -35.18 -55.99 -48.25
#